data_AF-A0A1F4PIZ2-F1
#
_entry.id   AF-A0A1F4PIZ2-F1
#
_cell.length_a   1.000
_cell.length_b   1.000
_cell.length_c   1.000
_cell.angle_alpha   90.00
_cell.angle_beta   90.00
_cell.angle_gamma   90.00
#
_symmetry.space_group_name_H-M   'P 1'
#
loop_
_entity.id
_entity.type
_entity.pdbx_description
1 polymer ?
#
loop_
_entity_poly.entity_id
_entity_poly.type
_entity_poly.pdbx_seq_one_letter_code
_entity_poly.pdbx_strand_id
1 'polypeptide(L)'
;MKGLKLLFLMFLSTMVSGSEINNTNRFASDVTDAFMKWLGETDFVADYEPRRRHSNLLELPEGFHDLFKAGQEIVGVSEKSRVPVKAYDEDHHDVLHYDTDKYATGVTTPDYVAINKNLLNVKFPYGAFRQVSLHESTHAKYNDSSLTFLLLDYSIAFTLAMIFIAILLFLLIFLSLVKKLFKIRIYLLILFCLSYISVCAAKNNILKIFDNKIFVWLDKYMEQRADINAFEHLDCYECAKEASYFLISPEERELDSGYLSSSRIKQFIKKYKAENRLCEVHKNIKEREEITIKKNDNFVKVKVLTFDIFSKNYI
;
A
#
# COMPACT_ATOMS: atom_id res chain seq x y z
N MET A 1 22.67 -14.83 15.47
CA MET A 1 21.87 -14.47 16.69
C MET A 1 21.03 -13.20 16.56
N LYS A 2 21.04 -12.47 15.43
CA LYS A 2 20.20 -11.26 15.26
C LYS A 2 18.76 -11.57 14.83
N GLY A 3 18.52 -12.62 14.02
CA GLY A 3 17.17 -13.01 13.58
C GLY A 3 16.26 -13.61 14.66
N LEU A 4 16.82 -14.33 15.64
CA LEU A 4 16.04 -14.92 16.74
C LEU A 4 15.55 -13.86 17.75
N LYS A 5 16.27 -12.75 17.88
CA LYS A 5 15.84 -11.58 18.67
C LYS A 5 14.66 -10.87 18.02
N LEU A 6 14.57 -10.85 16.69
CA LEU A 6 13.44 -10.26 15.96
C LEU A 6 12.16 -11.07 16.20
N LEU A 7 12.24 -12.39 16.08
CA LEU A 7 11.13 -13.32 16.38
C LEU A 7 10.67 -13.27 17.85
N PHE A 8 11.59 -13.03 18.80
CA PHE A 8 11.25 -12.89 20.23
C PHE A 8 10.68 -11.51 20.57
N LEU A 9 11.11 -10.45 19.88
CA LEU A 9 10.53 -9.10 19.99
C LEU A 9 9.10 -9.05 19.42
N MET A 10 8.81 -9.82 18.36
CA MET A 10 7.45 -9.98 17.82
C MET A 10 6.45 -10.59 18.82
N PHE A 11 6.93 -11.34 19.82
CA PHE A 11 6.07 -11.96 20.83
C PHE A 11 5.80 -11.05 22.04
N LEU A 12 6.65 -10.04 22.27
CA LEU A 12 6.58 -9.14 23.43
C LEU A 12 5.90 -7.80 23.15
N SER A 13 5.68 -7.43 21.89
CA SER A 13 5.07 -6.16 21.49
C SER A 13 3.53 -6.17 21.47
N THR A 14 2.88 -7.23 21.96
CA THR A 14 1.41 -7.28 22.11
C THR A 14 0.92 -6.49 23.32
N MET A 15 1.80 -5.80 24.05
CA MET A 15 1.41 -4.92 25.14
C MET A 15 2.13 -3.57 25.03
N VAL A 16 1.29 -2.52 25.04
CA VAL A 16 1.60 -1.09 25.25
C VAL A 16 1.97 -0.29 23.99
N SER A 17 1.01 0.49 23.49
CA SER A 17 1.04 1.97 23.58
C SER A 17 -0.40 2.47 23.34
N GLY A 18 -0.94 3.47 24.04
CA GLY A 18 -0.30 4.66 24.60
C GLY A 18 -0.50 5.81 23.62
N SER A 19 -1.53 6.62 23.87
CA SER A 19 -2.06 7.68 22.99
C SER A 19 -1.01 8.64 22.43
N GLU A 20 -0.96 8.77 21.11
CA GLU A 20 -0.60 9.98 20.36
C GLU A 20 -1.04 9.79 18.90
N ILE A 21 -1.78 10.78 18.34
CA ILE A 21 -2.34 10.88 16.97
C ILE A 21 -2.53 9.53 16.25
N ASN A 22 -3.75 9.00 16.16
CA ASN A 22 -4.07 7.75 15.46
C ASN A 22 -3.93 7.86 13.92
N ASN A 23 -2.74 8.18 13.43
CA ASN A 23 -2.26 8.02 12.06
C ASN A 23 -1.59 6.65 11.87
N THR A 24 -1.82 5.72 12.80
CA THR A 24 -1.37 4.33 12.71
C THR A 24 -2.27 3.52 11.78
N ASN A 25 -1.72 2.49 11.15
CA ASN A 25 -2.54 1.57 10.37
C ASN A 25 -3.40 0.72 11.34
N ARG A 26 -4.72 0.72 11.18
CA ARG A 26 -5.67 0.01 12.04
C ARG A 26 -5.70 -1.50 11.76
N PHE A 27 -5.21 -1.92 10.60
CA PHE A 27 -5.16 -3.32 10.21
C PHE A 27 -3.88 -4.00 10.70
N ALA A 28 -2.85 -3.25 11.10
CA ALA A 28 -1.59 -3.82 11.57
C ALA A 28 -1.18 -3.24 12.93
N SER A 29 -0.66 -4.07 13.83
CA SER A 29 0.09 -3.55 14.97
C SER A 29 1.38 -2.87 14.49
N ASP A 30 2.01 -2.03 15.31
CA ASP A 30 3.27 -1.35 14.97
C ASP A 30 4.36 -2.31 14.46
N VAL A 31 4.42 -3.52 15.02
CA VAL A 31 5.38 -4.54 14.61
C VAL A 31 5.00 -5.19 13.29
N THR A 32 3.72 -5.51 13.09
CA THR A 32 3.25 -6.01 11.79
C THR A 32 3.47 -4.96 10.70
N ASP A 33 3.16 -3.69 10.97
CA ASP A 33 3.37 -2.60 10.03
C ASP A 33 4.85 -2.42 9.68
N ALA A 34 5.75 -2.43 10.67
CA ALA A 34 7.18 -2.35 10.45
C ALA A 34 7.71 -3.54 9.60
N PHE A 35 7.22 -4.75 9.85
CA PHE A 35 7.59 -5.93 9.08
C PHE A 35 7.09 -5.86 7.64
N MET A 36 5.84 -5.46 7.42
CA MET A 36 5.24 -5.34 6.10
C MET A 36 5.91 -4.24 5.27
N LYS A 37 6.25 -3.11 5.89
CA LYS A 37 7.06 -2.05 5.27
C LYS A 37 8.44 -2.57 4.88
N TRP A 38 9.12 -3.27 5.79
CA TRP A 38 10.43 -3.85 5.51
C TRP A 38 10.38 -4.84 4.33
N LEU A 39 9.40 -5.75 4.31
CA LEU A 39 9.20 -6.69 3.20
C LEU A 39 8.98 -5.96 1.88
N GLY A 40 8.06 -5.00 1.85
CA GLY A 40 7.71 -4.24 0.67
C GLY A 40 8.86 -3.40 0.11
N GLU A 41 9.75 -2.92 0.97
CA GLU A 41 10.94 -2.15 0.56
C GLU A 41 12.11 -3.04 0.08
N THR A 42 11.99 -4.38 0.11
CA THR A 42 13.08 -5.27 -0.34
C THR A 42 13.09 -5.50 -1.85
N ASP A 43 14.28 -5.47 -2.45
CA ASP A 43 14.50 -5.85 -3.87
C ASP A 43 14.09 -7.31 -4.16
N PHE A 44 14.08 -8.20 -3.14
CA PHE A 44 13.66 -9.60 -3.32
C PHE A 44 12.22 -9.72 -3.84
N VAL A 45 11.33 -8.82 -3.39
CA VAL A 45 9.93 -8.81 -3.82
C VAL A 45 9.81 -8.22 -5.24
N ALA A 46 10.69 -7.27 -5.61
CA ALA A 46 10.74 -6.68 -6.94
C ALA A 46 11.28 -7.65 -8.01
N ASP A 47 12.22 -8.54 -7.66
CA ASP A 47 12.80 -9.54 -8.58
C ASP A 47 11.84 -10.71 -8.90
N TYR A 48 10.69 -10.79 -8.22
CA TYR A 48 9.70 -11.81 -8.52
C TYR A 48 8.93 -11.44 -9.79
N GLU A 49 9.29 -12.04 -10.94
CA GLU A 49 8.66 -11.75 -12.24
C GLU A 49 7.13 -11.83 -12.17
N PRO A 50 6.41 -10.72 -12.34
CA PRO A 50 4.97 -10.76 -12.51
C PRO A 50 4.63 -11.34 -13.88
N ARG A 51 3.59 -12.19 -13.93
CA ARG A 51 3.10 -12.71 -15.20
C ARG A 51 2.26 -11.66 -15.93
N ARG A 52 2.76 -11.34 -17.14
CA ARG A 52 2.12 -10.77 -18.35
C ARG A 52 2.03 -9.25 -18.47
N ARG A 53 2.47 -8.84 -19.67
CA ARG A 53 2.49 -7.51 -20.27
C ARG A 53 1.08 -7.10 -20.71
N HIS A 54 0.69 -5.88 -20.37
CA HIS A 54 -0.52 -5.24 -20.88
C HIS A 54 -0.15 -4.25 -22.00
N SER A 55 -0.82 -4.36 -23.16
CA SER A 55 -0.42 -3.71 -24.42
C SER A 55 -1.35 -2.60 -24.90
N ASN A 56 -2.37 -2.20 -24.12
CA ASN A 56 -3.42 -1.27 -24.56
C ASN A 56 -3.49 0.05 -23.76
N LEU A 57 -2.44 0.42 -23.03
CA LEU A 57 -2.45 1.67 -22.24
C LEU A 57 -2.12 2.90 -23.11
N LEU A 58 -2.73 4.02 -22.76
CA LEU A 58 -2.55 5.31 -23.46
C LEU A 58 -1.45 6.14 -22.81
N GLU A 59 -0.75 6.93 -23.62
CA GLU A 59 0.19 7.94 -23.10
C GLU A 59 -0.56 9.09 -22.43
N LEU A 60 0.03 9.63 -21.36
CA LEU A 60 -0.48 10.77 -20.63
C LEU A 60 0.26 12.06 -21.02
N PRO A 61 -0.35 13.24 -20.82
CA PRO A 61 0.36 14.51 -20.95
C PRO A 61 1.58 14.59 -20.01
N GLU A 62 2.63 15.32 -20.42
CA GLU A 62 3.90 15.45 -19.69
C GLU A 62 3.73 15.85 -18.21
N GLY A 63 2.80 16.77 -17.91
CA GLY A 63 2.53 17.20 -16.53
C GLY A 63 2.10 16.07 -15.58
N PHE A 64 1.48 14.98 -16.09
CA PHE A 64 1.22 13.79 -15.27
C PHE A 64 2.50 13.01 -14.99
N HIS A 65 3.37 12.84 -15.99
CA HIS A 65 4.64 12.16 -15.80
C HIS A 65 5.50 12.88 -14.77
N ASP A 66 5.57 14.21 -14.84
CA ASP A 66 6.32 15.02 -13.88
C ASP A 66 5.73 14.93 -12.47
N LEU A 67 4.41 14.99 -12.33
CA LEU A 67 3.73 14.86 -11.03
C LEU A 67 4.00 13.49 -10.39
N PHE A 68 3.83 12.39 -11.13
CA PHE A 68 4.08 11.05 -10.61
C PHE A 68 5.55 10.77 -10.35
N LYS A 69 6.45 11.30 -11.18
CA LYS A 69 7.89 11.24 -10.91
C LYS A 69 8.22 11.96 -9.61
N ALA A 70 7.73 13.18 -9.42
CA ALA A 70 7.91 13.93 -8.18
C ALA A 70 7.28 13.20 -6.97
N GLY A 71 6.11 12.58 -7.14
CA GLY A 71 5.47 11.76 -6.11
C GLY A 71 6.34 10.57 -5.68
N GLN A 72 6.87 9.82 -6.65
CA GLN A 72 7.76 8.68 -6.39
C GLN A 72 9.08 9.12 -5.74
N GLU A 73 9.60 10.29 -6.10
CA GLU A 73 10.77 10.89 -5.45
C GLU A 73 10.49 11.30 -4.01
N ILE A 74 9.36 11.96 -3.75
CA ILE A 74 8.95 12.41 -2.40
C ILE A 74 8.75 11.22 -1.46
N VAL A 75 8.08 10.16 -1.92
CA VAL A 75 7.82 8.96 -1.12
C VAL A 75 9.08 8.12 -0.93
N GLY A 76 10.09 8.29 -1.80
CA GLY A 76 11.36 7.59 -1.75
C GLY A 76 11.32 6.21 -2.41
N VAL A 77 10.64 6.09 -3.55
CA VAL A 77 10.65 4.88 -4.38
C VAL A 77 12.06 4.67 -4.93
N SER A 78 12.60 3.46 -4.72
CA SER A 78 13.92 3.08 -5.23
C SER A 78 13.95 3.15 -6.76
N GLU A 79 15.10 3.46 -7.36
CA GLU A 79 15.21 3.60 -8.82
C GLU A 79 14.75 2.34 -9.58
N LYS A 80 14.95 1.15 -9.00
CA LYS A 80 14.53 -0.13 -9.58
C LYS A 80 13.02 -0.38 -9.51
N SER A 81 12.35 0.15 -8.49
CA SER A 81 10.90 0.04 -8.30
C SER A 81 10.12 1.21 -8.91
N ARG A 82 10.81 2.15 -9.56
CA ARG A 82 10.13 3.27 -10.23
C ARG A 82 9.41 2.75 -11.45
N VAL A 83 8.12 3.08 -11.51
CA VAL A 83 7.25 2.64 -12.59
C VAL A 83 6.74 3.86 -13.39
N PRO A 84 6.62 3.75 -14.72
CA PRO A 84 5.99 4.79 -15.53
C PRO A 84 4.52 4.95 -15.19
N VAL A 85 3.95 6.13 -15.48
CA VAL A 85 2.50 6.37 -15.40
C VAL A 85 1.89 6.27 -16.80
N LYS A 86 0.70 5.67 -16.90
CA LYS A 86 -0.08 5.49 -18.14
C LYS A 86 -1.56 5.69 -17.88
N ALA A 87 -2.34 5.95 -18.93
CA ALA A 87 -3.79 6.03 -18.83
C ALA A 87 -4.46 4.70 -19.23
N TYR A 88 -5.58 4.37 -18.58
CA TYR A 88 -6.52 3.35 -19.03
C TYR A 88 -7.90 3.97 -19.26
N ASP A 89 -8.68 3.40 -20.17
CA ASP A 89 -10.09 3.77 -20.38
C ASP A 89 -11.03 2.72 -19.77
N GLU A 90 -12.33 3.03 -19.69
CA GLU A 90 -13.34 2.14 -19.11
C GLU A 90 -13.46 0.80 -19.84
N ASP A 91 -13.15 0.78 -21.14
CA ASP A 91 -13.23 -0.42 -21.99
C ASP A 91 -12.05 -1.38 -21.78
N HIS A 92 -10.96 -0.91 -21.16
CA HIS A 92 -9.77 -1.69 -20.84
C HIS A 92 -9.57 -1.92 -19.33
N HIS A 93 -10.60 -1.70 -18.51
CA HIS A 93 -10.55 -1.92 -17.06
C HIS A 93 -10.33 -3.41 -16.69
N ASP A 94 -10.82 -4.32 -17.52
CA ASP A 94 -10.65 -5.77 -17.40
C ASP A 94 -9.17 -6.21 -17.53
N VAL A 95 -8.36 -5.41 -18.23
CA VAL A 95 -6.92 -5.63 -18.42
C VAL A 95 -6.16 -5.48 -17.10
N LEU A 96 -6.66 -4.72 -16.12
CA LEU A 96 -5.98 -4.51 -14.85
C LEU A 96 -6.10 -5.72 -13.89
N HIS A 97 -6.91 -6.73 -14.19
CA HIS A 97 -7.11 -7.94 -13.35
C HIS A 97 -7.43 -7.68 -11.85
N TYR A 98 -7.73 -6.43 -11.48
CA TYR A 98 -8.23 -6.04 -10.17
C TYR A 98 -9.75 -5.95 -10.24
N ASP A 99 -10.44 -6.70 -9.39
CA ASP A 99 -11.90 -6.74 -9.23
C ASP A 99 -12.45 -5.46 -8.54
N THR A 100 -11.79 -4.32 -8.76
CA THR A 100 -12.07 -3.05 -8.09
C THR A 100 -13.05 -2.24 -8.92
N ASP A 101 -13.89 -1.47 -8.22
CA ASP A 101 -14.92 -0.61 -8.79
C ASP A 101 -14.46 0.12 -10.06
N LYS A 102 -15.33 0.19 -11.07
CA LYS A 102 -15.18 0.93 -12.36
C LYS A 102 -14.80 2.42 -12.23
N TYR A 103 -14.59 2.90 -11.02
CA TYR A 103 -14.37 4.28 -10.63
C TYR A 103 -13.04 4.50 -9.88
N ALA A 104 -12.15 3.50 -9.84
CA ALA A 104 -10.79 3.71 -9.33
C ALA A 104 -10.13 4.89 -10.07
N THR A 105 -9.42 5.72 -9.32
CA THR A 105 -8.77 6.95 -9.81
C THR A 105 -7.37 6.63 -10.35
N GLY A 106 -6.66 5.73 -9.68
CA GLY A 106 -5.41 5.12 -10.11
C GLY A 106 -5.33 3.68 -9.62
N VAL A 107 -4.45 2.89 -10.25
CA VAL A 107 -4.07 1.54 -9.82
C VAL A 107 -2.59 1.35 -10.10
N THR A 108 -1.82 1.01 -9.08
CA THR A 108 -0.41 0.64 -9.24
C THR A 108 -0.26 -0.84 -9.56
N THR A 109 0.49 -1.12 -10.62
CA THR A 109 0.90 -2.47 -11.03
C THR A 109 2.43 -2.58 -10.91
N PRO A 110 3.00 -3.79 -11.04
CA PRO A 110 4.46 -3.95 -11.05
C PRO A 110 5.18 -3.19 -12.18
N ASP A 111 4.50 -2.94 -13.30
CA ASP A 111 5.11 -2.38 -14.51
C ASP A 111 4.79 -0.89 -14.72
N TYR A 112 3.69 -0.39 -14.16
CA TYR A 112 3.20 0.98 -14.36
C TYR A 112 2.15 1.37 -13.31
N VAL A 113 1.96 2.67 -13.13
CA VAL A 113 0.75 3.23 -12.50
C VAL A 113 -0.27 3.56 -13.59
N ALA A 114 -1.45 2.95 -13.52
CA ALA A 114 -2.55 3.17 -14.44
C ALA A 114 -3.50 4.23 -13.86
N ILE A 115 -3.76 5.31 -14.60
CA ILE A 115 -4.66 6.39 -14.19
C ILE A 115 -5.91 6.37 -15.07
N ASN A 116 -7.06 6.55 -14.44
CA ASN A 116 -8.32 6.58 -15.16
C ASN A 116 -8.36 7.80 -16.09
N LYS A 117 -8.52 7.57 -17.40
CA LYS A 117 -8.56 8.62 -18.42
C LYS A 117 -9.66 9.65 -18.17
N ASN A 118 -10.74 9.30 -17.48
CA ASN A 118 -11.81 10.23 -17.15
C ASN A 118 -11.33 11.39 -16.25
N LEU A 119 -10.26 11.21 -15.49
CA LEU A 119 -9.64 12.28 -14.71
C LEU A 119 -9.03 13.38 -15.57
N LEU A 120 -8.69 13.07 -16.83
CA LEU A 120 -8.19 14.05 -17.80
C LEU A 120 -9.28 15.00 -18.27
N ASN A 121 -10.55 14.56 -18.19
CA ASN A 121 -11.69 15.29 -18.74
C ASN A 121 -12.45 16.09 -17.68
N VAL A 122 -12.02 16.04 -16.42
CA VAL A 122 -12.70 16.68 -15.28
C VAL A 122 -11.77 17.67 -14.61
N LYS A 123 -12.32 18.82 -14.22
CA LYS A 123 -11.64 19.82 -13.37
C LYS A 123 -11.42 19.23 -11.97
N PHE A 124 -10.28 18.58 -11.79
CA PHE A 124 -9.93 17.92 -10.54
C PHE A 124 -8.99 18.82 -9.72
N PRO A 125 -9.18 18.93 -8.39
CA PRO A 125 -8.33 19.78 -7.57
C PRO A 125 -6.88 19.29 -7.57
N TYR A 126 -5.97 20.24 -7.51
CA TYR A 126 -4.53 19.98 -7.44
C TYR A 126 -4.15 19.12 -6.24
N GLY A 127 -4.66 19.44 -5.04
CA GLY A 127 -4.40 18.64 -3.85
C GLY A 127 -4.86 17.19 -3.96
N ALA A 128 -5.96 16.95 -4.68
CA ALA A 128 -6.47 15.59 -4.93
C ALA A 128 -5.56 14.84 -5.90
N PHE A 129 -5.11 15.47 -7.00
CA PHE A 129 -4.13 14.86 -7.91
C PHE A 129 -2.82 14.51 -7.20
N ARG A 130 -2.30 15.43 -6.38
CA ARG A 130 -1.07 15.18 -5.64
C ARG A 130 -1.24 14.06 -4.62
N GLN A 131 -2.41 13.94 -4.01
CA GLN A 131 -2.72 12.83 -3.11
C GLN A 131 -2.72 11.49 -3.86
N VAL A 132 -3.40 11.40 -5.01
CA VAL A 132 -3.41 10.18 -5.85
C VAL A 132 -1.99 9.82 -6.26
N SER A 133 -1.21 10.79 -6.72
CA SER A 133 0.18 10.58 -7.09
C SER A 133 1.02 9.98 -5.95
N LEU A 134 0.92 10.52 -4.73
CA LEU A 134 1.64 10.02 -3.57
C LEU A 134 1.09 8.67 -3.07
N HIS A 135 -0.21 8.43 -3.19
CA HIS A 135 -0.88 7.19 -2.82
C HIS A 135 -0.38 6.04 -3.71
N GLU A 136 -0.47 6.19 -5.03
CA GLU A 136 0.05 5.19 -5.98
C GLU A 136 1.57 5.02 -5.87
N SER A 137 2.31 6.12 -5.64
CA SER A 137 3.76 6.04 -5.38
C SER A 137 4.08 5.23 -4.12
N THR A 138 3.18 5.21 -3.13
CA THR A 138 3.35 4.39 -1.94
C THR A 138 3.19 2.90 -2.26
N HIS A 139 2.21 2.54 -3.10
CA HIS A 139 2.09 1.16 -3.58
C HIS A 139 3.34 0.71 -4.35
N ALA A 140 3.91 1.58 -5.18
CA ALA A 140 5.16 1.30 -5.89
C ALA A 140 6.35 1.13 -4.92
N LYS A 141 6.47 2.01 -3.92
CA LYS A 141 7.54 1.93 -2.90
C LYS A 141 7.55 0.60 -2.16
N TYR A 142 6.37 0.11 -1.78
CA TYR A 142 6.23 -1.11 -1.00
C TYR A 142 6.00 -2.36 -1.86
N ASN A 143 6.17 -2.24 -3.18
CA ASN A 143 6.00 -3.32 -4.16
C ASN A 143 4.69 -4.09 -3.92
N ASP A 144 3.58 -3.38 -3.72
CA ASP A 144 2.35 -3.96 -3.17
C ASP A 144 1.79 -5.08 -4.03
N SER A 145 1.76 -4.89 -5.35
CA SER A 145 1.33 -5.95 -6.27
C SER A 145 2.19 -7.22 -6.14
N SER A 146 3.50 -7.07 -5.97
CA SER A 146 4.41 -8.21 -5.79
C SER A 146 4.30 -8.82 -4.40
N LEU A 147 4.03 -8.02 -3.36
CA LEU A 147 3.79 -8.52 -2.00
C LEU A 147 2.47 -9.29 -1.93
N THR A 148 1.42 -8.78 -2.55
CA THR A 148 0.14 -9.48 -2.73
C THR A 148 0.36 -10.76 -3.52
N PHE A 149 1.15 -10.72 -4.61
CA PHE A 149 1.53 -11.92 -5.35
C PHE A 149 2.30 -12.94 -4.50
N LEU A 150 3.33 -12.52 -3.75
CA LEU A 150 4.13 -13.41 -2.89
C LEU A 150 3.26 -14.09 -1.84
N LEU A 151 2.28 -13.37 -1.29
CA LEU A 151 1.32 -13.88 -0.33
C LEU A 151 0.21 -14.72 -0.99
N LEU A 152 -0.10 -14.48 -2.27
CA LEU A 152 -1.00 -15.29 -3.12
C LEU A 152 -0.36 -16.63 -3.53
N ASP A 153 0.92 -16.61 -3.88
CA ASP A 153 1.63 -17.77 -4.40
C ASP A 153 2.15 -18.63 -3.25
N TYR A 154 1.23 -19.41 -2.69
CA TYR A 154 1.50 -20.45 -1.70
C TYR A 154 2.67 -21.34 -2.09
N SER A 155 3.05 -21.45 -3.37
CA SER A 155 4.17 -22.28 -3.80
C SER A 155 5.49 -21.84 -3.18
N ILE A 156 5.74 -20.54 -2.96
CA ILE A 156 7.01 -20.06 -2.38
C ILE A 156 7.00 -20.22 -0.88
N ALA A 157 5.94 -19.81 -0.18
CA ALA A 157 5.81 -20.01 1.25
C ALA A 157 5.81 -21.51 1.62
N PHE A 158 5.16 -22.34 0.80
CA PHE A 158 5.22 -23.80 0.87
C PHE A 158 6.64 -24.32 0.58
N THR A 159 7.33 -23.78 -0.43
CA THR A 159 8.72 -24.18 -0.75
C THR A 159 9.68 -23.80 0.38
N LEU A 160 9.56 -22.60 0.94
CA LEU A 160 10.33 -22.15 2.10
C LEU A 160 10.01 -22.97 3.35
N ALA A 161 8.74 -23.32 3.57
CA ALA A 161 8.35 -24.23 4.65
C ALA A 161 8.92 -25.64 4.43
N MET A 162 8.94 -26.14 3.20
CA MET A 162 9.56 -27.42 2.83
C MET A 162 11.08 -27.39 3.02
N ILE A 163 11.75 -26.29 2.65
CA ILE A 163 13.19 -26.06 2.90
C ILE A 163 13.46 -26.02 4.41
N PHE A 164 12.63 -25.32 5.18
CA PHE A 164 12.74 -25.26 6.64
C PHE A 164 12.56 -26.65 7.29
N ILE A 165 11.57 -27.41 6.83
CA ILE A 165 11.35 -28.82 7.21
C ILE A 165 12.59 -29.66 6.87
N ALA A 166 13.20 -29.48 5.69
CA ALA A 166 14.41 -30.20 5.29
C ALA A 166 15.62 -29.83 6.18
N ILE A 167 15.79 -28.56 6.53
CA ILE A 167 16.83 -28.09 7.46
C ILE A 167 16.61 -28.70 8.86
N LEU A 168 15.37 -28.72 9.36
CA LEU A 168 15.02 -29.35 10.63
C LEU A 168 15.30 -30.86 10.62
N LEU A 169 14.97 -31.54 9.52
CA LEU A 169 15.22 -32.97 9.35
C LEU A 169 16.73 -33.27 9.31
N PHE A 170 17.51 -32.43 8.62
CA PHE A 170 18.97 -32.52 8.60
C PHE A 170 19.58 -32.31 9.99
N LEU A 171 19.11 -31.29 10.73
CA LEU A 171 19.53 -31.04 12.12
C LEU A 171 19.18 -32.23 13.04
N LEU A 172 18.00 -32.84 12.88
CA LEU A 172 17.59 -34.03 13.62
C LEU A 172 18.51 -35.23 13.33
N ILE A 173 18.83 -35.48 12.05
CA ILE A 173 19.76 -36.55 11.64
C ILE A 173 21.15 -36.30 12.24
N PHE A 174 21.69 -35.09 12.10
CA PHE A 174 22.99 -34.72 12.65
C PHE A 174 23.04 -34.87 14.18
N LEU A 175 22.01 -34.39 14.88
CA LEU A 175 21.90 -34.51 16.33
C LEU A 175 21.68 -35.95 16.78
N SER A 176 21.10 -36.82 15.95
CA SER A 176 20.95 -38.26 16.24
C SER A 176 22.31 -38.96 16.40
N LEU A 177 23.32 -38.51 15.64
CA LEU A 177 24.70 -39.00 15.70
C LEU A 177 25.42 -38.55 16.99
N VAL A 178 24.98 -37.45 17.61
CA VAL A 178 25.58 -36.88 18.83
C VAL A 178 24.79 -37.30 20.08
N LYS A 179 25.22 -38.38 20.75
CA LYS A 179 24.49 -39.05 21.86
C LYS A 179 24.11 -38.17 23.08
N LYS A 180 24.74 -37.00 23.28
CA LYS A 180 24.58 -36.17 24.50
C LYS A 180 23.40 -35.19 24.52
N LEU A 181 22.58 -35.09 23.47
CA LEU A 181 21.58 -34.01 23.32
C LEU A 181 20.13 -34.51 23.19
N PHE A 182 19.70 -35.46 24.03
CA PHE A 182 18.38 -36.09 23.93
C PHE A 182 17.19 -35.11 24.02
N LYS A 183 17.24 -34.10 24.91
CA LYS A 183 16.15 -33.12 25.06
C LYS A 183 15.98 -32.23 23.82
N ILE A 184 17.08 -31.82 23.18
CA ILE A 184 17.04 -30.98 21.96
C ILE A 184 16.39 -31.74 20.79
N ARG A 185 16.60 -33.05 20.72
CA ARG A 185 15.98 -33.91 19.69
C ARG A 185 14.45 -33.94 19.81
N ILE A 186 13.91 -33.99 21.03
CA ILE A 186 12.46 -33.98 21.27
C ILE A 186 11.86 -32.64 20.79
N TYR A 187 12.47 -31.52 21.13
CA TYR A 187 11.98 -30.20 20.69
C TYR A 187 12.05 -30.04 19.17
N LEU A 188 13.12 -30.49 18.52
CA LEU A 188 13.22 -30.44 17.06
C LEU A 188 12.24 -31.38 16.37
N LEU A 189 11.96 -32.56 16.95
CA LEU A 189 10.96 -33.49 16.43
C LEU A 189 9.54 -32.89 16.52
N ILE A 190 9.21 -32.27 17.66
CA ILE A 190 7.94 -31.55 17.82
C ILE A 190 7.84 -30.40 16.80
N LEU A 191 8.90 -29.61 16.64
CA LEU A 191 8.94 -28.51 15.67
C LEU A 191 8.80 -29.00 14.22
N PHE A 192 9.43 -30.13 13.89
CA PHE A 192 9.30 -30.80 12.60
C PHE A 192 7.87 -31.28 12.35
N CYS A 193 7.26 -31.97 13.32
CA CYS A 193 5.88 -32.45 13.22
C CYS A 193 4.89 -31.29 13.06
N LEU A 194 5.05 -30.20 13.82
CA LEU A 194 4.20 -29.01 13.70
C LEU A 194 4.35 -28.36 12.32
N SER A 195 5.59 -28.21 11.84
CA SER A 195 5.86 -27.64 10.52
C SER A 195 5.26 -28.50 9.40
N TYR A 196 5.39 -29.82 9.50
CA TYR A 196 4.81 -30.77 8.54
C TYR A 196 3.28 -30.73 8.52
N ILE A 197 2.64 -30.68 9.70
CA ILE A 197 1.18 -30.54 9.81
C ILE A 197 0.70 -29.23 9.16
N SER A 198 1.41 -28.12 9.39
CA SER A 198 1.11 -26.82 8.77
C SER A 198 1.19 -26.88 7.23
N VAL A 199 2.20 -27.57 6.69
CA VAL A 199 2.38 -27.77 5.24
C VAL A 199 1.29 -28.68 4.65
N CYS A 200 0.91 -29.75 5.35
CA CYS A 200 -0.19 -30.62 4.92
C CYS A 200 -1.54 -29.89 4.96
N ALA A 201 -1.78 -29.04 5.97
CA ALA A 201 -2.97 -28.19 6.05
C ALA A 201 -3.03 -27.16 4.92
N ALA A 202 -1.87 -26.60 4.52
CA ALA A 202 -1.75 -25.74 3.35
C ALA A 202 -2.08 -26.47 2.04
N LYS A 203 -1.56 -27.69 1.85
CA LYS A 203 -1.80 -28.51 0.66
C LYS A 203 -3.26 -28.95 0.50
N ASN A 204 -3.98 -29.18 1.60
CA ASN A 204 -5.35 -29.68 1.59
C ASN A 204 -6.44 -28.59 1.56
N ASN A 205 -6.11 -27.36 1.14
CA ASN A 205 -7.06 -26.24 1.04
C ASN A 205 -7.77 -25.83 2.35
N ILE A 206 -7.34 -26.31 3.52
CA ILE A 206 -7.88 -25.84 4.81
C ILE A 206 -7.48 -24.37 5.05
N LEU A 207 -6.32 -23.96 4.51
CA LEU A 207 -5.90 -22.56 4.49
C LEU A 207 -6.73 -21.68 3.56
N LYS A 208 -7.50 -22.21 2.58
CA LYS A 208 -8.35 -21.40 1.67
C LYS A 208 -9.37 -20.50 2.38
N ILE A 209 -9.78 -20.87 3.59
CA ILE A 209 -10.68 -20.05 4.41
C ILE A 209 -9.94 -18.88 5.06
N PHE A 210 -8.63 -19.02 5.29
CA PHE A 210 -7.72 -17.95 5.71
C PHE A 210 -7.28 -17.09 4.51
N ASP A 211 -7.20 -17.65 3.29
CA ASP A 211 -6.85 -16.93 2.04
C ASP A 211 -7.68 -15.65 1.88
N ASN A 212 -9.01 -15.77 1.80
CA ASN A 212 -9.87 -14.60 1.52
C ASN A 212 -9.80 -13.56 2.64
N LYS A 213 -9.60 -13.99 3.90
CA LYS A 213 -9.46 -13.06 5.03
C LYS A 213 -8.11 -12.35 5.03
N ILE A 214 -7.04 -13.04 4.61
CA ILE A 214 -5.70 -12.45 4.50
C ILE A 214 -5.64 -11.49 3.32
N PHE A 215 -6.26 -11.80 2.17
CA PHE A 215 -6.33 -10.88 1.04
C PHE A 215 -7.10 -9.61 1.38
N VAL A 216 -8.34 -9.77 1.87
CA VAL A 216 -9.16 -8.64 2.30
C VAL A 216 -8.46 -7.82 3.39
N TRP A 217 -7.69 -8.46 4.27
CA TRP A 217 -6.88 -7.75 5.26
C TRP A 217 -5.69 -7.01 4.64
N LEU A 218 -4.96 -7.64 3.72
CA LEU A 218 -3.78 -7.09 3.07
C LEU A 218 -4.13 -5.89 2.19
N ASP A 219 -5.19 -6.01 1.39
CA ASP A 219 -5.70 -4.93 0.55
C ASP A 219 -6.05 -3.72 1.43
N LYS A 220 -6.87 -3.93 2.48
CA LYS A 220 -7.21 -2.86 3.43
C LYS A 220 -5.98 -2.25 4.10
N TYR A 221 -5.01 -3.08 4.47
CA TYR A 221 -3.75 -2.63 5.07
C TYR A 221 -2.96 -1.75 4.09
N MET A 222 -2.80 -2.18 2.85
CA MET A 222 -2.05 -1.47 1.80
C MET A 222 -2.70 -0.14 1.46
N GLU A 223 -4.01 -0.13 1.20
CA GLU A 223 -4.78 1.10 0.93
C GLU A 223 -4.67 2.10 2.07
N GLN A 224 -4.83 1.64 3.32
CA GLN A 224 -4.74 2.53 4.47
C GLN A 224 -3.33 3.12 4.64
N ARG A 225 -2.29 2.31 4.39
CA ARG A 225 -0.91 2.78 4.44
C ARG A 225 -0.61 3.78 3.33
N ALA A 226 -1.09 3.52 2.12
CA ALA A 226 -0.95 4.42 0.98
C ALA A 226 -1.59 5.79 1.28
N ASP A 227 -2.78 5.80 1.87
CA ASP A 227 -3.42 7.04 2.32
C ASP A 227 -2.67 7.75 3.44
N ILE A 228 -2.26 7.03 4.50
CA ILE A 228 -1.49 7.63 5.60
C ILE A 228 -0.23 8.31 5.05
N ASN A 229 0.57 7.58 4.27
CA ASN A 229 1.79 8.12 3.68
C ASN A 229 1.50 9.28 2.73
N ALA A 230 0.48 9.16 1.87
CA ALA A 230 0.12 10.23 0.95
C ALA A 230 -0.24 11.50 1.72
N PHE A 231 -1.10 11.41 2.73
CA PHE A 231 -1.48 12.57 3.54
C PHE A 231 -0.30 13.13 4.34
N GLU A 232 0.61 12.29 4.86
CA GLU A 232 1.83 12.74 5.53
C GLU A 232 2.75 13.55 4.60
N HIS A 233 2.89 13.14 3.34
CA HIS A 233 3.77 13.75 2.35
C HIS A 233 3.11 14.87 1.53
N LEU A 234 1.79 15.06 1.64
CA LEU A 234 1.12 16.23 1.09
C LEU A 234 1.66 17.52 1.69
N ASP A 235 1.96 17.52 2.99
CA ASP A 235 2.64 18.64 3.68
C ASP A 235 2.07 20.05 3.40
N CYS A 236 0.77 20.13 3.12
CA CYS A 236 0.10 21.37 2.74
C CYS A 236 -1.37 21.30 3.17
N TYR A 237 -1.79 22.31 3.93
CA TYR A 237 -3.15 22.43 4.42
C TYR A 237 -4.19 22.49 3.29
N GLU A 238 -3.94 23.31 2.26
CA GLU A 238 -4.87 23.45 1.13
C GLU A 238 -4.92 22.18 0.28
N CYS A 239 -3.78 21.51 0.03
CA CYS A 239 -3.77 20.22 -0.65
C CYS A 239 -4.60 19.16 0.09
N ALA A 240 -4.38 19.00 1.41
CA ALA A 240 -5.10 18.01 2.20
C ALA A 240 -6.61 18.29 2.25
N LYS A 241 -6.98 19.57 2.31
CA LYS A 241 -8.38 20.03 2.25
C LYS A 241 -9.01 19.74 0.90
N GLU A 242 -8.32 20.03 -0.20
CA GLU A 242 -8.77 19.74 -1.56
C GLU A 242 -8.96 18.23 -1.79
N ALA A 243 -8.00 17.40 -1.38
CA ALA A 243 -8.11 15.95 -1.44
C ALA A 243 -9.32 15.42 -0.64
N SER A 244 -9.60 16.00 0.52
CA SER A 244 -10.73 15.57 1.37
C SER A 244 -12.11 15.77 0.74
N TYR A 245 -12.23 16.58 -0.32
CA TYR A 245 -13.50 16.76 -1.04
C TYR A 245 -13.86 15.54 -1.91
N PHE A 246 -12.87 14.72 -2.26
CA PHE A 246 -13.04 13.55 -3.11
C PHE A 246 -13.00 12.25 -2.29
N LEU A 247 -12.25 12.24 -1.20
CA LEU A 247 -12.10 11.10 -0.29
C LEU A 247 -13.12 11.14 0.86
N ILE A 248 -14.40 11.30 0.53
CA ILE A 248 -15.48 11.28 1.54
C ILE A 248 -15.76 9.82 1.91
N SER A 249 -15.02 9.34 2.90
CA SER A 249 -15.19 8.01 3.49
C SER A 249 -15.71 8.15 4.93
N PRO A 250 -16.90 7.61 5.27
CA PRO A 250 -17.31 7.45 6.66
C PRO A 250 -16.45 6.39 7.36
N GLU A 251 -16.50 6.31 8.69
CA GLU A 251 -15.62 5.41 9.45
C GLU A 251 -15.91 3.93 9.16
N GLU A 252 -17.16 3.58 8.89
CA GLU A 252 -17.55 2.23 8.45
C GLU A 252 -16.86 1.85 7.14
N ARG A 253 -16.79 2.78 6.19
CA ARG A 253 -16.15 2.54 4.89
C ARG A 253 -14.64 2.40 5.02
N GLU A 254 -13.99 3.05 6.00
CA GLU A 254 -12.58 2.81 6.29
C GLU A 254 -12.34 1.35 6.71
N LEU A 255 -13.21 0.79 7.56
CA LEU A 255 -13.11 -0.62 7.97
C LEU A 255 -13.35 -1.59 6.81
N ASP A 256 -14.20 -1.20 5.85
CA ASP A 256 -14.57 -2.03 4.71
C ASP A 256 -13.61 -1.94 3.52
N SER A 257 -12.93 -0.81 3.33
CA SER A 257 -12.09 -0.55 2.15
C SER A 257 -10.62 -0.27 2.45
N GLY A 258 -10.25 0.05 3.68
CA GLY A 258 -8.89 0.47 4.03
C GLY A 258 -8.66 1.97 3.92
N TYR A 259 -9.31 2.66 2.96
CA TYR A 259 -9.18 4.10 2.76
C TYR A 259 -9.46 4.91 4.02
N LEU A 260 -8.63 5.92 4.30
CA LEU A 260 -8.77 6.74 5.50
C LEU A 260 -10.14 7.42 5.56
N SER A 261 -10.78 7.37 6.72
CA SER A 261 -12.02 8.09 6.96
C SER A 261 -11.80 9.60 6.99
N SER A 262 -12.88 10.32 6.69
CA SER A 262 -12.93 11.78 6.74
C SER A 262 -12.52 12.35 8.12
N SER A 263 -12.75 11.60 9.20
CA SER A 263 -12.38 12.02 10.57
C SER A 263 -10.87 12.00 10.77
N ARG A 264 -10.17 11.00 10.23
CA ARG A 264 -8.71 10.87 10.26
C ARG A 264 -8.04 11.86 9.31
N ILE A 265 -8.56 12.03 8.10
CA ILE A 265 -8.09 13.04 7.14
C ILE A 265 -8.13 14.46 7.76
N LYS A 266 -9.20 14.78 8.52
CA LYS A 266 -9.30 16.06 9.24
C LYS A 266 -8.17 16.29 10.25
N GLN A 267 -7.52 15.26 10.78
CA GLN A 267 -6.39 15.41 11.71
C GLN A 267 -5.17 15.97 10.99
N PHE A 268 -4.85 15.46 9.79
CA PHE A 268 -3.81 16.03 8.92
C PHE A 268 -4.09 17.49 8.57
N ILE A 269 -5.34 17.79 8.16
CA ILE A 269 -5.75 19.16 7.84
C ILE A 269 -5.57 20.09 9.05
N LYS A 270 -5.99 19.67 10.24
CA LYS A 270 -5.82 20.46 11.47
C LYS A 270 -4.34 20.70 11.79
N LYS A 271 -3.51 19.66 11.68
CA LYS A 271 -2.06 19.75 11.90
C LYS A 271 -1.41 20.76 10.96
N TYR A 272 -1.58 20.58 9.64
CA TYR A 272 -0.98 21.48 8.66
C TYR A 272 -1.48 22.92 8.77
N LYS A 273 -2.75 23.11 9.15
CA LYS A 273 -3.29 24.44 9.43
C LYS A 273 -2.63 25.09 10.64
N ALA A 274 -2.48 24.35 11.74
CA ALA A 274 -1.86 24.86 12.96
C ALA A 274 -0.39 25.22 12.75
N GLU A 275 0.30 24.44 11.92
CA GLU A 275 1.70 24.65 11.54
C GLU A 275 1.88 25.63 10.36
N ASN A 276 0.79 26.20 9.84
CA ASN A 276 0.77 27.13 8.70
C ASN A 276 1.51 26.58 7.45
N ARG A 277 1.40 25.28 7.19
CA ARG A 277 2.07 24.63 6.05
C ARG A 277 1.28 24.81 4.76
N LEU A 278 1.93 25.43 3.78
CA LEU A 278 1.44 25.60 2.41
C LEU A 278 2.57 25.25 1.44
N CYS A 279 2.25 24.56 0.34
CA CYS A 279 3.20 24.33 -0.74
C CYS A 279 3.35 25.59 -1.62
N GLU A 280 4.42 25.66 -2.42
CA GLU A 280 4.70 26.81 -3.29
C GLU A 280 3.55 27.11 -4.27
N VAL A 281 2.92 26.08 -4.82
CA VAL A 281 1.75 26.19 -5.71
C VAL A 281 0.63 26.97 -5.00
N HIS A 282 0.23 26.56 -3.79
CA HIS A 282 -0.83 27.24 -3.04
C HIS A 282 -0.41 28.58 -2.42
N LYS A 283 0.90 28.89 -2.33
CA LYS A 283 1.39 30.22 -1.94
C LYS A 283 1.31 31.22 -3.10
N ASN A 284 1.69 30.79 -4.30
CA ASN A 284 1.96 31.67 -5.43
C ASN A 284 0.76 31.82 -6.36
N ILE A 285 -0.09 30.80 -6.49
CA ILE A 285 -1.24 30.82 -7.39
C ILE A 285 -2.49 31.13 -6.59
N LYS A 286 -3.19 32.18 -7.03
CA LYS A 286 -4.43 32.66 -6.38
C LYS A 286 -5.68 32.33 -7.18
N GLU A 287 -5.53 32.01 -8.47
CA GLU A 287 -6.66 31.64 -9.32
C GLU A 287 -7.22 30.29 -8.87
N ARG A 288 -8.53 30.29 -8.64
CA ARG A 288 -9.26 29.13 -8.14
C ARG A 288 -10.54 28.99 -8.94
N GLU A 289 -10.82 27.77 -9.37
CA GLU A 289 -12.03 27.45 -10.10
C GLU A 289 -13.11 26.98 -9.13
N GLU A 290 -14.36 27.31 -9.46
CA GLU A 290 -15.51 26.81 -8.71
C GLU A 290 -15.87 25.41 -9.21
N ILE A 291 -15.85 24.45 -8.31
CA ILE A 291 -16.33 23.08 -8.55
C ILE A 291 -17.51 22.78 -7.63
N THR A 292 -18.35 21.83 -8.05
CA THR A 292 -19.48 21.34 -7.26
C THR A 292 -19.08 20.03 -6.61
N ILE A 293 -19.17 19.94 -5.28
CA ILE A 293 -18.85 18.73 -4.51
C ILE A 293 -20.08 18.25 -3.75
N LYS A 294 -20.22 16.93 -3.57
CA LYS A 294 -21.26 16.35 -2.72
C LYS A 294 -20.77 16.36 -1.27
N LYS A 295 -21.56 16.90 -0.35
CA LYS A 295 -21.26 16.96 1.09
C LYS A 295 -22.54 16.69 1.88
N ASN A 296 -22.57 15.58 2.63
CA ASN A 296 -23.72 15.18 3.45
C ASN A 296 -25.05 15.28 2.67
N ASP A 297 -25.11 14.59 1.52
CA ASP A 297 -26.23 14.56 0.57
C ASP A 297 -26.62 15.85 -0.13
N ASN A 298 -25.93 16.96 0.15
CA ASN A 298 -26.11 18.22 -0.55
C ASN A 298 -24.97 18.50 -1.53
N PHE A 299 -25.27 19.13 -2.65
CA PHE A 299 -24.25 19.67 -3.55
C PHE A 299 -23.89 21.09 -3.13
N VAL A 300 -22.61 21.35 -2.91
CA VAL A 300 -22.09 22.66 -2.53
C VAL A 300 -20.98 23.09 -3.49
N LYS A 301 -20.97 24.39 -3.80
CA LYS A 301 -19.95 25.02 -4.63
C LYS A 301 -18.76 25.41 -3.76
N VAL A 302 -17.56 25.02 -4.19
CA VAL A 302 -16.30 25.34 -3.50
C VAL A 302 -15.27 25.83 -4.52
N LYS A 303 -14.41 26.76 -4.09
CA LYS A 303 -13.29 27.25 -4.89
C LYS A 303 -12.03 26.47 -4.56
N VAL A 304 -11.45 25.82 -5.56
CA VAL A 304 -10.23 25.01 -5.43
C VAL A 304 -9.22 25.42 -6.48
N LEU A 305 -7.94 25.16 -6.23
CA LEU A 305 -6.94 25.21 -7.29
C LEU A 305 -7.12 23.95 -8.13
N THR A 306 -7.37 24.09 -9.42
CA THR A 306 -7.44 22.96 -10.36
C THR A 306 -6.09 22.79 -11.03
N PHE A 307 -5.70 21.54 -11.25
CA PHE A 307 -4.47 21.26 -12.00
C PHE A 307 -4.77 21.44 -13.49
N ASP A 308 -4.31 22.54 -14.08
CA ASP A 308 -4.29 22.68 -15.54
C ASP A 308 -3.07 21.96 -16.09
N ILE A 309 -3.28 20.67 -16.41
CA ILE A 309 -2.32 19.72 -16.97
C ILE A 309 -1.65 20.25 -18.25
N PHE A 310 -2.27 21.22 -18.94
CA PHE A 310 -1.77 21.78 -20.19
C PHE A 310 -1.02 23.11 -20.02
N SER A 311 -1.05 23.70 -18.83
CA SER A 311 -0.32 24.93 -18.57
C SER A 311 1.15 24.62 -18.26
N LYS A 312 2.06 25.03 -19.16
CA LYS A 312 3.52 24.84 -19.04
C LYS A 312 4.19 25.54 -17.84
N ASN A 313 3.42 26.08 -16.90
CA ASN A 313 3.89 27.04 -15.91
C ASN A 313 4.07 26.46 -14.50
N TYR A 314 4.18 25.14 -14.33
CA TYR A 314 4.24 24.55 -12.99
C TYR A 314 5.38 23.53 -12.82
N ILE A 315 6.58 24.06 -12.54
CA ILE A 315 7.61 23.48 -11.66
C ILE A 315 8.21 24.63 -10.85
#